data_AF-A0A7S3QN20-F1
#
_entry.id   AF-A0A7S3QN20-F1
#
_cell.length_a   1.000
_cell.length_b   1.000
_cell.length_c   1.000
_cell.angle_alpha   90.00
_cell.angle_beta   90.00
_cell.angle_gamma   90.00
#
_symmetry.space_group_name_H-M   'P 1'
#
loop_
_entity.id
_entity.type
_entity.pdbx_description
1 polymer ?
#
loop_
_entity_poly.entity_id
_entity_poly.type
_entity_poly.pdbx_seq_one_letter_code
_entity_poly.pdbx_strand_id
1 'polypeptide(L)'
;RLAKQESGTPEQQQLLAWANSIRSSNPKARVEAPLPLASYSYLQHFVYCFYPPLYIAGPTITFNDFASQIAAPPRQSAREVLTYVARWLGATLLMEFMSRMLYFNAIAKYGLLSKGTLAAAGLDVRPYHFALTGFWVLVYMWLQVRTGVYDRVRKGMWF
;
A
#
# COMPACT_ATOMS: atom_id res chain seq x y z
N ARG A 1 44.54 13.91 -13.69
CA ARG A 1 43.83 12.93 -14.54
C ARG A 1 42.33 13.28 -14.60
N LEU A 2 42.00 14.47 -15.12
CA LEU A 2 40.68 15.12 -15.00
C LEU A 2 39.96 15.36 -16.34
N ALA A 3 40.27 14.59 -17.39
CA ALA A 3 39.73 14.86 -18.71
C ALA A 3 39.47 13.56 -19.50
N LYS A 4 38.71 12.63 -18.92
CA LYS A 4 38.25 11.46 -19.67
C LYS A 4 36.72 11.48 -19.82
N GLN A 5 36.31 12.06 -20.94
CA GLN A 5 35.05 11.86 -21.67
C GLN A 5 33.75 12.40 -21.06
N GLU A 6 33.47 13.68 -21.36
CA GLU A 6 32.11 14.21 -21.54
C GLU A 6 31.70 14.17 -23.04
N SER A 7 32.01 13.07 -23.75
CA SER A 7 31.61 12.90 -25.16
C SER A 7 30.19 12.30 -25.26
N GLY A 8 29.22 12.87 -24.54
CA GLY A 8 27.82 12.51 -24.64
C GLY A 8 27.12 13.41 -25.67
N THR A 9 26.18 12.85 -26.43
CA THR A 9 25.32 13.61 -27.36
C THR A 9 24.70 14.81 -26.60
N PRO A 10 24.54 16.00 -27.21
CA PRO A 10 23.99 17.18 -26.53
C PRO A 10 22.66 16.90 -25.79
N GLU A 11 21.84 16.01 -26.32
CA GLU A 11 20.61 15.53 -25.67
C GLU A 11 20.87 14.80 -24.34
N GLN A 12 21.91 13.97 -24.27
CA GLN A 12 22.26 13.24 -23.05
C GLN A 12 22.72 14.19 -21.94
N GLN A 13 23.46 15.24 -22.27
CA GLN A 13 23.86 16.26 -21.30
C GLN A 13 22.65 17.00 -20.74
N GLN A 14 21.67 17.34 -21.58
CA GLN A 14 20.41 17.94 -21.15
C GLN A 14 19.60 17.02 -20.24
N LEU A 15 19.53 15.72 -20.57
CA LEU A 15 18.86 14.72 -19.74
C LEU A 15 19.52 14.58 -18.37
N LEU A 16 20.85 14.57 -18.31
CA LEU A 16 21.61 14.50 -17.06
C LEU A 16 21.41 15.76 -16.20
N ALA A 17 21.43 16.94 -16.83
CA ALA A 17 21.18 18.21 -16.16
C ALA A 17 19.76 18.27 -15.57
N TRP A 18 18.75 17.83 -16.33
CA TRP A 18 17.38 17.71 -15.86
C TRP A 18 17.25 16.69 -14.71
N ALA A 19 17.85 15.51 -14.83
CA ALA A 19 17.78 14.50 -13.76
C ALA A 19 18.36 15.01 -12.43
N ASN A 20 19.42 15.83 -12.49
CA ASN A 20 20.01 16.47 -11.32
C ASN A 20 19.10 17.55 -10.72
N SER A 21 18.45 18.38 -11.54
CA SER A 21 17.52 19.41 -11.05
C SER A 21 16.31 18.79 -10.34
N ILE A 22 15.75 17.72 -10.92
CA ILE A 22 14.67 16.93 -10.32
C ILE A 22 15.11 16.31 -9.00
N ARG A 23 16.34 15.78 -8.92
CA ARG A 23 16.83 15.14 -7.69
C ARG A 23 16.83 16.10 -6.50
N SER A 24 17.21 17.36 -6.71
CA SER A 24 17.19 18.41 -5.68
C SER A 24 15.81 19.03 -5.44
N SER A 25 14.84 18.80 -6.32
CA SER A 25 13.53 19.44 -6.23
C SER A 25 12.62 18.77 -5.19
N ASN A 26 11.72 19.59 -4.62
CA ASN A 26 10.64 19.15 -3.75
C ASN A 26 9.73 18.15 -4.52
N PRO A 27 9.24 17.07 -3.90
CA PRO A 27 8.31 16.12 -4.53
C PRO A 27 7.16 16.76 -5.30
N LYS A 28 6.56 17.85 -4.79
CA LYS A 28 5.47 18.55 -5.49
C LYS A 28 5.92 19.18 -6.81
N ALA A 29 7.13 19.73 -6.84
CA ALA A 29 7.69 20.36 -8.04
C ALA A 29 7.96 19.34 -9.15
N ARG A 30 8.12 18.05 -8.83
CA ARG A 30 8.30 16.97 -9.83
C ARG A 30 7.03 16.68 -10.62
N VAL A 31 5.88 16.92 -10.01
CA VAL A 31 4.58 16.74 -10.65
C VAL A 31 4.33 17.82 -11.70
N GLU A 32 4.83 19.03 -11.46
CA GLU A 32 4.60 20.21 -12.30
C GLU A 32 5.72 20.43 -13.34
N ALA A 33 6.94 19.95 -13.08
CA ALA A 33 8.07 20.16 -13.98
C ALA A 33 7.90 19.38 -15.29
N PRO A 34 7.99 20.02 -16.46
CA PRO A 34 7.89 19.31 -17.73
C PRO A 34 9.07 18.35 -17.91
N LEU A 35 8.79 17.18 -18.49
CA LEU A 35 9.84 16.23 -18.86
C LEU A 35 10.49 16.62 -20.20
N PRO A 36 11.77 16.29 -20.41
CA PRO A 36 12.42 16.38 -21.71
C PRO A 36 11.70 15.48 -22.74
N LEU A 37 11.58 15.96 -23.99
CA LEU A 37 10.91 15.20 -25.07
C LEU A 37 11.48 13.79 -25.27
N ALA A 38 12.80 13.64 -25.14
CA ALA A 38 13.49 12.36 -25.27
C ALA A 38 13.15 11.33 -24.17
N SER A 39 12.52 11.76 -23.08
CA SER A 39 12.11 10.90 -21.97
C SER A 39 10.64 10.44 -22.04
N TYR A 40 9.88 10.90 -23.04
CA TYR A 40 8.54 10.36 -23.30
C TYR A 40 8.65 9.14 -24.22
N SER A 41 8.38 7.95 -23.69
CA SER A 41 8.32 6.71 -24.46
C SER A 41 6.98 6.00 -24.29
N TYR A 42 6.48 5.41 -25.38
CA TYR A 42 5.27 4.56 -25.35
C TYR A 42 5.42 3.40 -24.36
N LEU A 43 6.62 2.84 -24.25
CA LEU A 43 6.89 1.74 -23.31
C LEU A 43 6.70 2.20 -21.87
N GLN A 44 7.21 3.38 -21.49
CA GLN A 44 7.01 3.92 -20.15
C GLN A 44 5.54 4.20 -19.86
N HIS A 45 4.77 4.61 -20.87
CA HIS A 45 3.32 4.77 -20.73
C HIS A 45 2.60 3.44 -20.46
N PHE A 46 2.98 2.37 -21.16
CA PHE A 46 2.44 1.04 -20.88
C PHE A 46 2.78 0.57 -19.46
N VAL A 47 4.03 0.74 -19.01
CA VAL A 47 4.42 0.38 -17.63
C VAL A 47 3.63 1.18 -16.61
N TYR A 48 3.34 2.46 -16.88
CA TYR A 48 2.48 3.28 -16.04
C TYR A 48 1.04 2.73 -15.96
N CYS A 49 0.45 2.30 -17.08
CA CYS A 49 -0.88 1.69 -17.09
C CYS A 49 -0.96 0.38 -16.29
N PHE A 50 0.11 -0.44 -16.32
CA PHE A 50 0.20 -1.68 -15.56
C PHE A 50 0.78 -1.51 -14.14
N TYR A 51 0.92 -0.28 -13.66
CA TYR A 51 1.47 -0.03 -12.34
C TYR A 51 0.48 -0.51 -11.25
N PRO A 52 0.83 -1.52 -10.43
CA PRO A 52 -0.13 -2.17 -9.52
C PRO A 52 -0.84 -1.24 -8.52
N PRO A 53 -0.17 -0.21 -7.96
CA PRO A 53 -0.85 0.78 -7.10
C PRO A 53 -2.01 1.49 -7.80
N LEU A 54 -1.92 1.72 -9.11
CA LEU A 54 -2.98 2.35 -9.89
C LEU A 54 -4.24 1.49 -9.97
N TYR A 55 -4.07 0.16 -9.96
CA TYR A 55 -5.17 -0.80 -10.05
C TYR A 55 -5.91 -0.99 -8.72
N ILE A 56 -5.20 -0.88 -7.59
CA ILE A 56 -5.74 -1.15 -6.25
C ILE A 56 -6.34 0.11 -5.60
N ALA A 57 -5.80 1.29 -5.89
CA ALA A 57 -6.16 2.53 -5.20
C ALA A 57 -6.65 3.66 -6.13
N GLY A 58 -6.80 3.42 -7.44
CA GLY A 58 -7.07 4.48 -8.43
C GLY A 58 -5.82 5.31 -8.74
N PRO A 59 -5.94 6.43 -9.48
CA PRO A 59 -4.79 7.24 -9.89
C PRO A 59 -4.15 7.95 -8.68
N THR A 60 -3.23 7.27 -8.01
CA THR A 60 -2.50 7.79 -6.83
C THR A 60 -1.25 8.59 -7.22
N ILE A 61 -0.75 8.38 -8.45
CA ILE A 61 0.46 9.01 -8.99
C ILE A 61 0.18 9.48 -10.41
N THR A 62 0.76 10.62 -10.82
CA THR A 62 0.65 11.12 -12.20
C THR A 62 1.79 10.55 -13.06
N PHE A 63 1.60 10.52 -14.40
CA PHE A 63 2.65 10.05 -15.31
C PHE A 63 3.96 10.85 -15.15
N ASN A 64 3.86 12.15 -14.90
CA ASN A 64 5.03 13.01 -14.75
C ASN A 64 5.89 12.61 -13.55
N ASP A 65 5.23 12.41 -12.40
CA ASP A 65 5.91 11.98 -11.19
C ASP A 65 6.51 10.58 -11.35
N PHE A 66 5.75 9.64 -11.94
CA PHE A 66 6.24 8.28 -12.24
C PHE A 66 7.49 8.28 -13.13
N ALA A 67 7.46 9.01 -14.24
CA ALA A 67 8.59 9.09 -15.16
C ALA A 67 9.82 9.75 -14.49
N SER A 68 9.59 10.77 -13.65
CA SER A 68 10.64 11.42 -12.87
C SER A 68 11.30 10.47 -11.85
N GLN A 69 10.52 9.58 -11.23
CA GLN A 69 11.02 8.61 -10.25
C GLN A 69 11.84 7.49 -10.89
N ILE A 70 11.46 7.05 -12.10
CA ILE A 70 12.25 6.09 -12.88
C ILE A 70 13.59 6.70 -13.31
N ALA A 71 13.56 7.93 -13.81
CA ALA A 71 14.77 8.60 -14.30
C ALA A 71 15.72 9.01 -13.17
N ALA A 72 15.17 9.49 -12.05
CA ALA A 72 15.93 9.93 -10.89
C ALA A 72 15.36 9.33 -9.60
N PRO A 73 15.75 8.08 -9.26
CA PRO A 73 15.27 7.41 -8.05
C PRO A 73 15.49 8.29 -6.81
N PRO A 74 14.45 8.53 -5.99
CA PRO A 74 14.58 9.31 -4.78
C PRO A 74 15.55 8.61 -3.83
N ARG A 75 16.51 9.37 -3.28
CA ARG A 75 17.40 8.87 -2.24
C ARG A 75 16.68 8.95 -0.91
N GLN A 76 15.88 7.92 -0.61
CA GLN A 76 15.28 7.77 0.72
C GLN A 76 16.34 7.24 1.68
N SER A 77 16.39 7.79 2.89
CA SER A 77 17.31 7.27 3.90
C SER A 77 16.83 5.91 4.40
N ALA A 78 17.75 4.98 4.64
CA ALA A 78 17.40 3.67 5.19
C ALA A 78 16.63 3.77 6.53
N ARG A 79 16.88 4.83 7.29
CA ARG A 79 16.18 5.12 8.55
C ARG A 79 14.71 5.47 8.35
N GLU A 80 14.38 6.27 7.32
CA GLU A 80 12.99 6.57 6.97
C GLU A 80 12.27 5.31 6.53
N VAL A 81 12.87 4.53 5.63
CA VAL A 81 12.32 3.25 5.17
C VAL A 81 12.05 2.32 6.36
N LEU A 82 13.02 2.17 7.27
CA LEU A 82 12.88 1.34 8.46
C LEU A 82 11.74 1.83 9.38
N THR A 83 11.57 3.14 9.53
CA THR A 83 10.49 3.72 10.34
C THR A 83 9.12 3.41 9.75
N TYR A 84 8.96 3.55 8.43
CA TYR A 84 7.72 3.21 7.74
C TYR A 84 7.42 1.70 7.81
N VAL A 85 8.44 0.86 7.60
CA VAL A 85 8.30 -0.59 7.73
C VAL A 85 7.92 -0.98 9.16
N ALA A 86 8.58 -0.42 10.18
CA ALA A 86 8.25 -0.68 11.58
C ALA A 86 6.81 -0.25 11.92
N ARG A 87 6.36 0.90 11.40
CA ARG A 87 4.98 1.37 11.59
C ARG A 87 3.97 0.47 10.90
N TRP A 88 4.28 0.00 9.69
CA TRP A 88 3.45 -0.97 8.95
C TRP A 88 3.39 -2.32 9.67
N LEU A 89 4.52 -2.83 10.16
CA LEU A 89 4.59 -4.05 10.96
C LEU A 89 3.81 -3.90 12.26
N GLY A 90 3.98 -2.79 12.98
CA GLY A 90 3.24 -2.52 14.21
C GLY A 90 1.73 -2.47 13.99
N ALA A 91 1.27 -1.82 12.91
CA ALA A 91 -0.14 -1.81 12.55
C ALA A 91 -0.66 -3.22 12.20
N THR A 92 0.13 -4.00 11.46
CA THR A 92 -0.25 -5.38 11.07
C THR A 92 -0.30 -6.32 12.27
N LEU A 93 0.67 -6.22 13.19
CA LEU A 93 0.70 -6.99 14.42
C LEU A 93 -0.43 -6.60 15.37
N LEU A 94 -0.73 -5.30 15.51
CA LEU A 94 -1.87 -4.84 16.29
C LEU A 94 -3.17 -5.42 15.75
N MET A 95 -3.34 -5.41 14.42
CA MET A 95 -4.50 -5.98 13.76
C MET A 95 -4.64 -7.49 14.00
N GLU A 96 -3.53 -8.23 13.90
CA GLU A 96 -3.49 -9.67 14.17
C GLU A 96 -3.79 -9.98 15.64
N PHE A 97 -3.23 -9.18 16.55
CA PHE A 97 -3.46 -9.30 17.99
C PHE A 97 -4.92 -9.05 18.36
N MET A 98 -5.52 -7.97 17.85
CA MET A 98 -6.95 -7.70 18.05
C MET A 98 -7.80 -8.86 17.54
N SER A 99 -7.46 -9.45 16.40
CA SER A 99 -8.21 -10.57 15.82
C SER A 99 -8.16 -11.85 16.65
N ARG A 100 -7.02 -12.10 17.32
CA ARG A 100 -6.85 -13.26 18.22
C ARG A 100 -7.51 -13.04 19.58
N MET A 101 -7.57 -11.79 20.06
CA MET A 101 -8.19 -11.45 21.36
C MET A 101 -9.70 -11.21 21.26
N LEU A 102 -10.20 -10.75 20.11
CA LEU A 102 -11.62 -10.50 19.87
C LEU A 102 -12.34 -11.81 19.52
N TYR A 103 -12.98 -12.42 20.53
CA TYR A 103 -13.79 -13.63 20.38
C TYR A 103 -14.96 -13.50 19.39
N PHE A 104 -15.31 -12.29 18.95
CA PHE A 104 -16.41 -12.02 18.01
C PHE A 104 -16.32 -12.84 16.71
N ASN A 105 -15.11 -13.04 16.18
CA ASN A 105 -14.92 -13.86 14.97
C ASN A 105 -15.22 -15.34 15.22
N ALA A 106 -14.84 -15.89 16.38
CA ALA A 106 -15.19 -17.25 16.75
C ALA A 106 -16.69 -17.40 17.00
N ILE A 107 -17.29 -16.43 17.70
CA ILE A 107 -18.72 -16.37 17.98
C ILE A 107 -19.55 -16.36 16.68
N ALA A 108 -19.13 -15.56 15.69
CA ALA A 108 -19.78 -15.51 14.39
C ALA A 108 -19.58 -16.82 13.60
N LYS A 109 -18.37 -17.39 13.58
CA LYS A 109 -18.06 -18.64 12.87
C LYS A 109 -18.88 -19.82 13.39
N TYR A 110 -19.01 -19.95 14.71
CA TYR A 110 -19.76 -21.05 15.33
C TYR A 110 -21.26 -20.75 15.50
N GLY A 111 -21.69 -19.53 15.18
CA GLY A 111 -23.09 -19.11 15.27
C GLY A 111 -23.63 -19.11 16.71
N LEU A 112 -22.77 -18.90 17.71
CA LEU A 112 -23.08 -19.12 19.13
C LEU A 112 -24.23 -18.23 19.64
N LEU A 113 -24.36 -17.03 19.06
CA LEU A 113 -25.43 -16.07 19.37
C LEU A 113 -26.79 -16.48 18.77
N SER A 114 -26.82 -17.00 17.54
CA SER A 114 -28.07 -17.37 16.85
C SER A 114 -28.59 -18.73 17.28
N LYS A 115 -27.72 -19.65 17.71
CA LYS A 115 -28.10 -21.00 18.16
C LYS A 115 -28.60 -21.04 19.61
N GLY A 116 -28.71 -19.89 20.28
CA GLY A 116 -29.11 -19.81 21.68
C GLY A 116 -28.14 -20.49 22.65
N THR A 117 -26.98 -20.96 22.20
CA THR A 117 -25.96 -21.64 23.02
C THR A 117 -25.46 -20.78 24.17
N LEU A 118 -25.33 -19.46 23.95
CA LEU A 118 -24.94 -18.53 25.02
C LEU A 118 -26.08 -18.28 26.00
N ALA A 119 -27.33 -18.23 25.52
CA ALA A 119 -28.52 -18.17 26.38
C ALA A 119 -28.67 -19.46 27.21
N ALA A 120 -28.37 -20.62 26.63
CA ALA A 120 -28.33 -21.92 27.31
C ALA A 120 -27.20 -22.00 28.35
N ALA A 121 -26.10 -21.27 28.15
CA ALA A 121 -25.04 -21.08 29.13
C ALA A 121 -25.39 -20.04 30.22
N GLY A 122 -26.62 -19.49 30.22
CA GLY A 122 -27.10 -18.54 31.22
C GLY A 122 -26.68 -17.08 30.99
N LEU A 123 -26.14 -16.73 29.82
CA LEU A 123 -25.79 -15.36 29.46
C LEU A 123 -26.99 -14.64 28.81
N ASP A 124 -27.32 -13.46 29.31
CA ASP A 124 -28.39 -12.61 28.76
C ASP A 124 -27.99 -12.07 27.38
N VAL A 125 -28.63 -12.56 26.31
CA VAL A 125 -28.30 -12.20 24.93
C VAL A 125 -29.21 -11.09 24.44
N ARG A 126 -28.74 -9.85 24.54
CA ARG A 126 -29.46 -8.65 24.06
C ARG A 126 -29.19 -8.33 22.58
N PRO A 127 -30.09 -7.59 21.90
CA PRO A 127 -29.92 -7.22 20.48
C PRO A 127 -28.60 -6.51 20.15
N TYR A 128 -28.05 -5.73 21.08
CA TYR A 128 -26.79 -5.02 20.85
C TYR A 128 -25.58 -5.97 20.71
N HIS A 129 -25.61 -7.17 21.30
CA HIS A 129 -24.51 -8.13 21.16
C HIS A 129 -24.40 -8.63 19.71
N PHE A 130 -25.52 -8.77 19.01
CA PHE A 130 -25.55 -9.12 17.59
C PHE A 130 -24.96 -7.98 16.75
N ALA A 131 -25.37 -6.73 17.02
CA ALA A 131 -24.83 -5.56 16.33
C ALA A 131 -23.32 -5.40 16.54
N LEU A 132 -22.85 -5.55 17.77
CA LEU A 132 -21.43 -5.45 18.12
C LEU A 132 -20.61 -6.57 17.45
N THR A 133 -21.10 -7.81 17.48
CA THR A 133 -20.43 -8.94 16.83
C THR A 133 -20.36 -8.74 15.31
N GLY A 134 -21.47 -8.34 14.69
CA GLY A 134 -21.51 -8.06 13.24
C GLY A 134 -20.59 -6.91 12.84
N PHE A 135 -20.57 -5.83 13.61
CA PHE A 135 -19.67 -4.70 13.42
C PHE A 135 -18.20 -5.14 13.43
N TRP A 136 -17.77 -5.87 14.47
CA TRP A 136 -16.37 -6.30 14.58
C TRP A 136 -15.95 -7.29 13.49
N VAL A 137 -16.83 -8.22 13.10
CA VAL A 137 -16.59 -9.15 11.98
C VAL A 137 -16.43 -8.38 10.67
N LEU A 138 -17.26 -7.37 10.43
CA LEU A 138 -17.18 -6.55 9.22
C LEU A 138 -15.87 -5.74 9.18
N VAL A 139 -15.51 -5.11 10.30
CA VAL A 139 -14.25 -4.37 10.47
C VAL A 139 -13.05 -5.30 10.20
N TYR A 140 -13.06 -6.51 10.74
CA TYR A 140 -12.04 -7.53 10.48
C TYR A 140 -11.96 -7.91 8.99
N MET A 141 -13.10 -8.24 8.37
CA MET A 141 -13.18 -8.63 6.96
C MET A 141 -12.61 -7.53 6.05
N TRP A 142 -12.95 -6.27 6.34
CA TRP A 142 -12.46 -5.12 5.59
C TRP A 142 -10.95 -4.91 5.73
N LEU A 143 -10.43 -5.10 6.94
CA LEU A 143 -9.00 -4.95 7.21
C LEU A 143 -8.17 -6.03 6.49
N GLN A 144 -8.70 -7.25 6.39
CA GLN A 144 -8.06 -8.34 5.63
C GLN A 144 -8.12 -8.16 4.11
N VAL A 145 -9.18 -7.53 3.59
CA VAL A 145 -9.26 -7.17 2.17
C VAL A 145 -8.18 -6.16 1.81
N ARG A 146 -7.94 -5.15 2.65
CA ARG A 146 -6.94 -4.11 2.40
C ARG A 146 -5.51 -4.63 2.43
N THR A 147 -5.20 -5.62 3.26
CA THR A 147 -3.86 -6.22 3.34
C THR A 147 -3.57 -7.23 2.22
N GLY A 148 -4.55 -7.50 1.33
CA GLY A 148 -4.40 -8.49 0.26
C GLY A 148 -4.29 -9.95 0.75
N VAL A 149 -4.49 -10.18 2.05
CA VAL A 149 -4.38 -11.51 2.68
C VAL A 149 -5.68 -12.31 2.54
N TYR A 150 -6.77 -11.65 2.13
CA TYR A 150 -8.11 -12.21 2.03
C TYR A 150 -8.19 -13.53 1.23
N ASP A 151 -7.42 -13.68 0.15
CA ASP A 151 -7.49 -14.87 -0.70
C ASP A 151 -6.89 -16.13 -0.05
N ARG A 152 -6.01 -15.97 0.95
CA ARG A 152 -5.46 -17.09 1.74
C ARG A 152 -6.39 -17.53 2.87
N VAL A 153 -7.15 -16.61 3.46
CA VAL A 153 -8.12 -16.92 4.53
C VAL A 153 -9.35 -17.64 3.97
N ARG A 154 -9.84 -17.23 2.79
CA ARG A 154 -10.96 -17.89 2.11
C ARG A 154 -10.64 -19.34 1.69
N LYS A 155 -9.37 -19.65 1.40
CA LYS A 155 -8.89 -20.99 0.99
C LYS A 155 -8.66 -21.97 2.17
N GLY A 156 -8.99 -21.58 3.41
CA GLY A 156 -8.93 -22.50 4.55
C GLY A 156 -7.51 -22.95 4.93
N MET A 157 -6.47 -22.19 4.53
CA MET A 157 -5.07 -22.58 4.71
C MET A 157 -4.49 -22.22 6.09
N TRP A 158 -5.34 -21.79 7.01
CA TRP A 158 -5.03 -21.70 8.44
C TRP A 158 -6.13 -22.43 9.20
N PHE A 159 -5.75 -23.60 9.73
CA PHE A 159 -6.47 -24.41 10.71
C PHE A 159 -5.98 -24.06 12.12
#